data_AF-K4NT67-F1
#
_entry.id   AF-K4NT67-F1
#
_cell.length_a   1.000
_cell.length_b   1.000
_cell.length_c   1.000
_cell.angle_alpha   90.00
_cell.angle_beta   90.00
_cell.angle_gamma   90.00
#
_symmetry.space_group_name_H-M   'P 1'
#
loop_
_entity.id
_entity.type
_entity.pdbx_description
1 polymer ?
#
loop_
_entity_poly.entity_id
_entity_poly.type
_entity_poly.pdbx_seq_one_letter_code
_entity_poly.pdbx_strand_id
1 'polypeptide(L)'
;FINPLLSIIMLLISVAFYTILERKILSYIQIRKGPNKVGFLGILQPFSDAIKLFNKNLISSESMNFMLSYSTPALSLILSMMIVSM
;
A
#
# COMPACT_ATOMS: atom_id res chain seq x y z
N PHE A 1 -8.43 9.85 25.15
CA PHE A 1 -8.80 8.72 24.28
C PHE A 1 -8.85 9.19 22.85
N ILE A 2 -7.73 9.09 22.12
CA ILE A 2 -7.82 9.14 20.66
C ILE A 2 -8.62 7.90 20.25
N ASN A 3 -9.65 8.07 19.41
CA ASN A 3 -10.39 6.94 18.89
C ASN A 3 -9.42 6.06 18.05
N PRO A 4 -9.26 4.76 18.33
CA PRO A 4 -8.35 3.88 17.57
C PRO A 4 -8.68 3.85 16.07
N LEU A 5 -9.92 4.19 15.70
CA LEU A 5 -10.31 4.39 14.31
C LEU A 5 -9.51 5.53 13.63
N LEU A 6 -9.27 6.63 14.33
CA LEU A 6 -8.56 7.79 13.79
C LEU A 6 -7.08 7.47 13.58
N SER A 7 -6.45 6.72 14.49
CA SER A 7 -5.04 6.32 14.34
C SER A 7 -4.85 5.39 13.14
N ILE A 8 -5.76 4.43 12.92
CA ILE A 8 -5.72 3.53 11.76
C ILE A 8 -5.83 4.31 10.44
N ILE A 9 -6.76 5.28 10.36
CA ILE A 9 -6.93 6.11 9.15
C ILE A 9 -5.66 6.91 8.84
N MET A 10 -5.08 7.56 9.86
CA MET A 10 -3.85 8.35 9.67
C MET A 10 -2.66 7.47 9.27
N LEU A 11 -2.58 6.26 9.81
CA LEU A 11 -1.52 5.31 9.44
C LEU A 11 -1.62 4.89 7.96
N LEU A 12 -2.80 4.50 7.49
CA LEU A 12 -2.99 4.11 6.09
C LEU A 12 -2.59 5.23 5.10
N ILE A 13 -2.94 6.47 5.44
CA ILE A 13 -2.55 7.66 4.65
C ILE A 13 -1.02 7.82 4.67
N SER A 14 -0.39 7.69 5.84
CA SER A 14 1.07 7.83 5.97
C SER A 14 1.84 6.80 5.15
N VAL A 15 1.41 5.53 5.16
CA VAL A 15 2.05 4.44 4.42
C VAL A 15 1.94 4.67 2.91
N ALA A 16 0.78 5.14 2.43
CA ALA A 16 0.59 5.47 1.02
C ALA A 16 1.60 6.52 0.53
N PHE A 17 1.82 7.61 1.28
CA PHE A 17 2.81 8.62 0.91
C PHE A 17 4.26 8.16 1.11
N TYR A 18 4.51 7.33 2.12
CA TYR A 18 5.84 6.73 2.33
C TYR A 18 6.33 5.97 1.09
N THR A 19 5.44 5.25 0.40
CA THR A 19 5.81 4.54 -0.85
C THR A 19 6.24 5.47 -1.98
N ILE A 20 5.65 6.66 -2.11
CA ILE A 20 6.07 7.66 -3.11
C ILE A 20 7.45 8.20 -2.77
N LEU A 21 7.66 8.52 -1.48
CA LEU A 21 8.92 9.03 -0.97
C LEU A 21 10.05 8.05 -1.26
N GLU A 22 9.85 6.75 -0.97
CA GLU A 22 10.80 5.69 -1.29
C GLU A 22 11.16 5.68 -2.79
N ARG A 23 10.15 5.69 -3.67
CA ARG A 23 10.36 5.71 -5.14
C ARG A 23 11.09 6.97 -5.60
N LYS A 24 10.84 8.13 -4.98
CA LYS A 24 11.54 9.38 -5.29
C LYS A 24 12.99 9.34 -4.83
N ILE A 25 13.27 8.89 -3.61
CA ILE A 25 14.64 8.76 -3.10
C ILE A 25 15.46 7.83 -3.99
N LEU A 26 14.93 6.64 -4.32
CA LEU A 26 15.63 5.69 -5.18
C LEU A 26 15.91 6.27 -6.58
N SER A 27 14.97 7.07 -7.10
CA SER A 27 15.14 7.75 -8.38
C SER A 27 16.24 8.82 -8.33
N TYR A 28 16.32 9.58 -7.23
CA TYR A 28 17.36 10.60 -7.05
C TYR A 28 18.76 9.98 -6.96
N ILE A 29 18.90 8.85 -6.25
CA ILE A 29 20.16 8.09 -6.17
C ILE A 29 20.59 7.59 -7.55
N GLN A 30 19.63 7.16 -8.37
CA GLN A 30 19.87 6.62 -9.71
C GLN A 30 19.91 7.70 -10.82
N ILE A 31 19.90 8.99 -10.47
CA ILE A 31 19.92 10.13 -11.42
C ILE A 31 18.80 9.99 -12.47
N ARG A 32 17.62 9.51 -12.06
CA ARG A 32 16.42 9.46 -12.90
C ARG A 32 15.25 10.14 -12.19
N LYS A 33 14.28 10.64 -12.96
CA LYS A 33 13.07 11.21 -12.38
C LYS A 33 12.18 10.07 -11.87
N GLY A 34 11.76 10.17 -10.61
CA GLY A 34 10.75 9.31 -10.02
C GLY A 34 9.36 9.55 -10.61
N PRO A 35 8.32 8.96 -10.02
CA PRO A 35 6.95 9.12 -10.51
C PRO A 35 6.55 10.60 -10.49
N ASN A 36 6.43 11.21 -11.69
CA ASN A 36 6.08 12.62 -11.88
C ASN A 36 4.85 12.82 -12.78
N LYS A 37 4.29 11.75 -13.35
CA LYS A 37 3.25 11.84 -14.41
C LYS A 37 1.81 11.84 -13.87
N VAL A 38 1.58 11.20 -12.72
CA VAL A 38 0.21 11.04 -12.16
C VAL A 38 -0.09 12.20 -11.20
N GLY A 39 -0.90 13.16 -11.64
CA GLY A 39 -1.25 14.36 -10.88
C GLY A 39 -0.11 15.38 -10.77
N PHE A 40 -0.21 16.31 -9.81
CA PHE A 40 0.85 17.28 -9.53
C PHE A 40 2.04 16.59 -8.86
N LEU A 41 3.22 16.58 -9.51
CA LEU A 41 4.47 15.97 -8.99
C LEU A 41 4.36 14.49 -8.53
N GLY A 42 3.39 13.73 -9.06
CA GLY A 42 3.22 12.31 -8.70
C GLY A 42 2.45 12.06 -7.39
N ILE A 43 1.85 13.07 -6.76
CA ILE A 43 1.16 12.93 -5.46
C ILE A 43 -0.01 11.93 -5.53
N LEU A 44 -0.67 11.81 -6.69
CA LEU A 44 -1.81 10.91 -6.88
C LEU A 44 -1.40 9.47 -7.25
N GLN A 45 -0.11 9.17 -7.31
CA GLN A 45 0.40 7.83 -7.62
C GLN A 45 -0.16 6.69 -6.75
N PRO A 46 -0.23 6.78 -5.40
CA PRO A 46 -0.71 5.68 -4.56
C PRO A 46 -2.18 5.36 -4.82
N PHE A 47 -2.99 6.37 -5.15
CA PHE A 47 -4.38 6.16 -5.55
C PHE A 47 -4.47 5.43 -6.90
N SER A 48 -3.65 5.81 -7.87
CA SER A 48 -3.60 5.12 -9.18
C SER A 48 -3.14 3.67 -9.03
N ASP A 49 -2.15 3.40 -8.20
CA ASP A 49 -1.66 2.05 -7.94
C ASP A 49 -2.73 1.19 -7.22
N ALA A 50 -3.47 1.77 -6.27
CA ALA A 50 -4.57 1.08 -5.60
C ALA A 50 -5.70 0.71 -6.57
N ILE A 51 -6.18 1.67 -7.38
CA ILE A 51 -7.24 1.42 -8.38
C ILE A 51 -6.80 0.35 -9.39
N LYS A 52 -5.53 0.39 -9.82
CA LYS A 52 -4.95 -0.62 -10.71
C LYS A 52 -4.99 -2.02 -10.11
N LEU A 53 -4.71 -2.16 -8.80
CA LEU A 53 -4.76 -3.44 -8.11
C LEU A 53 -6.20 -3.93 -7.91
N PHE A 54 -7.14 -3.04 -7.57
CA PHE A 54 -8.56 -3.40 -7.43
C PHE A 54 -9.20 -3.89 -8.74
N ASN A 55 -8.77 -3.32 -9.87
CA ASN A 55 -9.27 -3.73 -11.19
C ASN A 55 -8.59 -5.00 -11.73
N LYS A 56 -7.56 -5.53 -11.07
CA LYS A 56 -6.83 -6.69 -11.57
C LYS A 56 -7.58 -7.97 -11.21
N ASN A 57 -7.81 -8.83 -12.20
CA ASN A 57 -8.39 -10.14 -11.97
C ASN A 57 -7.49 -10.97 -11.05
N LEU A 58 -8.11 -11.60 -10.05
CA LEU A 58 -7.44 -12.55 -9.17
C LEU A 58 -7.15 -13.83 -9.95
N ILE A 59 -5.89 -14.03 -10.33
CA ILE A 59 -5.44 -15.25 -11.00
C ILE A 59 -5.08 -16.25 -9.91
N SER A 60 -5.83 -17.34 -9.84
CA SER A 60 -5.45 -18.51 -9.06
C SER A 60 -4.75 -19.51 -9.97
N SER A 61 -3.66 -20.10 -9.48
CA SER A 61 -3.04 -21.23 -10.18
C SER A 61 -3.57 -22.54 -9.65
N GLU A 62 -3.60 -23.56 -10.52
CA GLU A 62 -4.31 -24.82 -10.31
C GLU A 62 -3.85 -25.63 -9.08
N SER A 63 -2.61 -25.42 -8.61
CA SER A 63 -2.03 -26.12 -7.46
C SER A 63 -2.07 -25.36 -6.13
N MET A 64 -2.79 -24.25 -6.03
CA MET A 64 -2.75 -23.38 -4.83
C MET A 64 -3.83 -23.70 -3.80
N ASN A 65 -3.43 -23.67 -2.52
CA ASN A 65 -4.37 -23.70 -1.40
C ASN A 65 -5.09 -22.36 -1.25
N PHE A 66 -6.29 -22.24 -1.81
CA PHE A 66 -7.12 -21.03 -1.78
C PHE A 66 -7.32 -20.46 -0.37
N MET A 67 -7.59 -21.31 0.62
CA MET A 67 -7.80 -20.85 1.99
C MET A 67 -6.56 -20.17 2.57
N LEU A 68 -5.37 -20.75 2.37
CA LEU A 68 -4.12 -20.19 2.86
C LEU A 68 -3.73 -18.92 2.09
N SER A 69 -3.91 -18.88 0.77
CA SER A 69 -3.53 -17.71 -0.04
C SER A 69 -4.32 -16.44 0.30
N TYR A 70 -5.59 -16.57 0.70
CA TYR A 70 -6.41 -15.42 1.09
C TYR A 70 -6.28 -15.06 2.58
N SER A 71 -6.20 -16.06 3.46
CA SER A 71 -6.13 -15.82 4.91
C SER A 71 -4.78 -15.24 5.35
N THR A 72 -3.67 -15.67 4.75
CA THR A 72 -2.32 -15.23 5.16
C THR A 72 -2.09 -13.72 5.03
N PRO A 73 -2.37 -13.04 3.89
CA PRO A 73 -2.20 -11.59 3.81
C PRO A 73 -3.18 -10.85 4.74
N ALA A 74 -4.41 -11.34 4.90
CA ALA A 74 -5.39 -10.74 5.80
C ALA A 74 -4.91 -10.78 7.26
N LEU A 75 -4.42 -11.93 7.74
CA LEU A 75 -3.88 -12.09 9.08
C LEU A 75 -2.67 -11.18 9.33
N SER A 76 -1.75 -11.08 8.36
CA SER A 76 -0.56 -10.23 8.50
C SER A 76 -0.92 -8.75 8.68
N LEU A 77 -1.94 -8.26 7.98
CA LEU A 77 -2.40 -6.88 8.07
C LEU A 77 -3.17 -6.62 9.38
N ILE A 78 -3.97 -7.59 9.84
CA ILE A 78 -4.66 -7.48 11.14
C ILE A 78 -3.62 -7.39 12.27
N LEU A 79 -2.58 -8.23 12.25
CA LEU A 79 -1.51 -8.20 13.25
C LEU A 79 -0.80 -6.84 13.29
N SER A 80 -0.43 -6.28 12.13
CA SER A 80 0.25 -4.98 12.09
C SER A 80 -0.64 -3.84 12.57
N MET A 81 -1.93 -3.85 12.23
CA MET A 81 -2.88 -2.84 12.70
C MET A 81 -3.14 -2.95 14.20
N MET A 82 -3.21 -4.17 14.75
CA MET A 82 -3.32 -4.37 16.20
C MET A 82 -2.11 -3.77 16.92
N ILE A 83 -0.88 -4.07 16.49
CA ILE A 83 0.33 -3.55 17.14
C ILE A 83 0.37 -2.02 17.18
N VAL A 84 -0.08 -1.34 16.12
CA VAL A 84 0.00 0.12 16.04
C VAL A 84 -1.19 0.84 16.69
N SER A 85 -2.35 0.17 16.79
CA SER A 85 -3.53 0.74 17.43
C SER A 85 -3.59 0.52 18.94
N MET A 86 -2.89 -0.52 19.43
CA MET A 86 -2.59 -0.72 20.85
C MET A 86 -1.54 0.28 21.32
#